data_AF-A0A354I9R9-F1
#
_entry.id   AF-A0A354I9R9-F1
#
_cell.length_a   1.000
_cell.length_b   1.000
_cell.length_c   1.000
_cell.angle_alpha   90.00
_cell.angle_beta   90.00
_cell.angle_gamma   90.00
#
_symmetry.space_group_name_H-M   'P 1'
#
loop_
_entity.id
_entity.type
_entity.pdbx_description
1 polymer ?
#
loop_
_entity_poly.entity_id
_entity_poly.type
_entity_poly.pdbx_seq_one_letter_code
_entity_poly.pdbx_strand_id
1 'polypeptide(L)' 'EIAMESRIVALADVFDALVSKRPYKKPFTAQRAFEIITQDSGTHFDPQVVNAFRSHFDRFMQVLASYQDQEAAM' A
#
# COMPACT_ATOMS: atom_id res chain seq x y z
N GLU A 1 15.49 -8.28 15.63
CA GLU A 1 15.32 -8.22 14.17
C GLU A 1 13.87 -8.56 13.85
N ILE A 2 13.26 -7.92 12.85
CA ILE A 2 11.86 -8.17 12.45
C ILE A 2 11.87 -9.16 11.29
N ALA A 3 11.01 -10.19 11.33
CA ALA A 3 10.90 -11.17 10.26
C ALA A 3 10.52 -10.51 8.91
N MET A 4 11.01 -11.05 7.79
CA MET A 4 10.82 -10.46 6.46
C MET A 4 9.33 -10.36 6.11
N GLU A 5 8.56 -11.39 6.45
CA GLU A 5 7.12 -11.51 6.23
C GLU A 5 6.38 -10.39 6.96
N SER A 6 6.74 -10.10 8.22
CA SER A 6 6.13 -9.01 9.00
C SER A 6 6.36 -7.65 8.35
N ARG A 7 7.49 -7.44 7.68
CA ARG A 7 7.82 -6.16 7.03
C ARG A 7 7.03 -5.97 5.75
N ILE A 8 6.83 -7.05 4.99
CA ILE A 8 5.98 -7.07 3.79
C ILE A 8 4.53 -6.77 4.19
N VAL A 9 4.01 -7.47 5.21
CA VAL A 9 2.65 -7.27 5.71
C VAL A 9 2.45 -5.85 6.23
N ALA A 10 3.42 -5.29 6.95
CA ALA A 10 3.33 -3.91 7.45
C ALA A 10 3.20 -2.89 6.32
N LEU A 11 3.98 -3.02 5.24
CA LEU A 11 3.84 -2.12 4.08
C LEU A 11 2.46 -2.29 3.42
N ALA A 12 2.02 -3.53 3.20
CA ALA A 12 0.74 -3.82 2.56
C ALA A 12 -0.45 -3.27 3.37
N ASP A 13 -0.45 -3.45 4.69
CA ASP A 13 -1.48 -2.95 5.60
C ASP A 13 -1.56 -1.41 5.58
N VAL A 14 -0.41 -0.74 5.63
CA VAL A 14 -0.37 0.73 5.55
C VAL A 14 -0.83 1.22 4.17
N PHE A 15 -0.40 0.58 3.08
CA PHE A 15 -0.86 0.96 1.75
C PHE A 15 -2.37 0.85 1.62
N ASP A 16 -2.94 -0.28 2.01
CA ASP A 16 -4.39 -0.51 1.98
C ASP A 16 -5.12 0.53 2.86
N ALA A 17 -4.64 0.75 4.08
CA ALA A 17 -5.22 1.73 4.99
C ALA A 17 -5.21 3.17 4.43
N LEU A 18 -4.23 3.52 3.60
CA LEU A 18 -4.13 4.84 2.97
C LEU A 18 -5.12 5.01 1.81
N VAL A 19 -5.37 3.95 1.02
CA VAL A 19 -6.22 4.02 -0.18
C VAL A 19 -7.67 3.57 0.05
N SER A 20 -7.95 2.90 1.17
CA SER A 20 -9.29 2.43 1.54
C SER A 20 -10.14 3.53 2.18
N LYS A 21 -11.43 3.57 1.83
CA LYS A 21 -12.40 4.53 2.40
C LYS A 21 -12.71 4.15 3.85
N ARG A 22 -12.60 5.11 4.78
CA ARG A 22 -12.96 4.91 6.19
C ARG A 22 -14.05 5.93 6.58
N PRO A 23 -14.92 5.64 7.57
CA PRO A 23 -16.05 6.51 7.94
C PRO A 23 -15.66 7.96 8.25
N TYR A 24 -14.43 8.17 8.71
CA TYR A 24 -13.94 9.46 9.22
C TYR A 24 -12.82 10.09 8.36
N LYS A 25 -12.42 9.45 7.25
CA LYS A 25 -11.29 9.92 6.45
C LYS A 25 -11.49 9.60 4.97
N LYS A 26 -11.30 10.61 4.12
CA LYS A 26 -11.25 10.41 2.67
C LYS A 26 -9.99 9.59 2.33
N PRO A 27 -10.10 8.57 1.47
CA PRO A 27 -8.93 7.82 1.03
C PRO A 27 -7.96 8.74 0.30
N PHE A 28 -6.67 8.46 0.43
CA PHE A 28 -5.66 9.05 -0.44
C PHE A 28 -5.75 8.43 -1.83
N THR A 29 -5.25 9.16 -2.83
CA THR A 29 -4.97 8.55 -4.13
C THR A 29 -3.84 7.54 -3.98
N ALA A 30 -3.81 6.52 -4.83
CA ALA A 30 -2.75 5.53 -4.78
C ALA A 30 -1.35 6.15 -5.02
N GLN A 31 -1.25 7.14 -5.92
CA GLN A 31 -0.02 7.93 -6.09
C GLN A 31 0.40 8.62 -4.79
N ARG A 32 -0.55 9.19 -4.04
CA ARG A 32 -0.21 9.84 -2.77
C ARG A 32 0.24 8.81 -1.72
N ALA A 33 -0.39 7.65 -1.67
CA ALA A 33 0.04 6.55 -0.81
C ALA A 33 1.45 6.06 -1.18
N PHE A 34 1.74 5.95 -2.48
CA PHE A 34 3.07 5.63 -2.99
C PHE A 34 4.12 6.65 -2.53
N GLU A 35 3.86 7.94 -2.68
CA GLU A 35 4.78 8.99 -2.21
C GLU A 35 5.07 8.88 -0.72
N ILE A 36 4.04 8.71 0.12
CA ILE A 36 4.19 8.58 1.57
C ILE A 36 5.09 7.39 1.92
N ILE A 37 4.77 6.20 1.39
CA ILE A 37 5.52 4.97 1.68
C ILE A 37 6.97 5.07 1.18
N THR A 38 7.17 5.69 0.02
CA THR A 38 8.50 5.78 -0.59
C THR A 38 9.39 6.83 0.08
N GLN A 39 8.81 7.85 0.71
CA GLN A 39 9.52 8.83 1.55
C GLN A 39 9.96 8.23 2.89
N ASP A 40 9.19 7.29 3.44
CA ASP A 40 9.47 6.63 4.72
C ASP A 40 10.39 5.39 4.59
N SER A 41 11.08 5.25 3.46
CA SER A 41 12.03 4.17 3.20
C SER A 41 13.29 4.30 4.06
N GLY A 42 13.63 3.24 4.80
CA GLY A 42 14.78 3.22 5.71
C GLY A 42 14.50 3.83 7.09
N THR A 43 13.29 4.37 7.31
CA THR A 43 12.83 4.85 8.62
C THR A 43 11.71 3.94 9.13
N HIS A 44 10.50 4.07 8.57
CA HIS A 44 9.34 3.28 8.96
C HIS A 44 9.29 1.94 8.21
N PHE A 45 9.75 1.93 6.97
CA PHE A 45 9.73 0.74 6.12
C PHE A 45 11.13 0.24 5.79
N ASP A 46 11.25 -1.06 5.60
CA ASP A 46 12.47 -1.65 5.08
C ASP A 46 12.74 -1.22 3.63
N PRO A 47 13.97 -0.77 3.30
CA PRO A 47 14.32 -0.38 1.94
C PRO A 47 14.15 -1.47 0.88
N GLN A 48 14.40 -2.75 1.20
CA GLN A 48 14.22 -3.84 0.23
C GLN A 48 12.74 -4.04 -0.08
N VAL A 49 11.87 -4.01 0.93
CA VAL A 49 10.42 -4.09 0.77
C VAL A 49 9.88 -2.88 0.00
N VAL A 50 10.34 -1.67 0.30
CA VAL A 50 9.95 -0.46 -0.46
C VAL A 50 10.42 -0.55 -1.91
N ASN A 51 11.63 -1.06 -2.17
CA ASN A 51 12.11 -1.24 -3.55
C ASN A 51 11.28 -2.26 -4.34
N ALA A 52 10.86 -3.35 -3.71
CA ALA A 52 9.95 -4.32 -4.31
C ALA A 52 8.57 -3.67 -4.60
N PHE A 53 8.03 -2.93 -3.63
CA PHE A 53 6.79 -2.16 -3.81
C PHE A 53 6.88 -1.17 -4.98
N ARG A 54 7.99 -0.41 -5.07
CA ARG A 54 8.23 0.53 -6.19
C ARG A 54 8.23 -0.17 -7.55
N SER A 55 8.91 -1.31 -7.63
CA SER A 55 9.08 -2.08 -8.88
C SER A 55 7.78 -2.76 -9.34
N HIS A 56 6.83 -2.95 -8.42
CA HIS A 56 5.57 -3.65 -8.69
C HIS A 56 4.33 -2.79 -8.44
N PHE A 57 4.48 -1.47 -8.39
CA PHE A 57 3.38 -0.57 -8.05
C PHE A 57 2.18 -0.69 -9.01
N ASP A 58 2.43 -0.87 -10.31
CA ASP A 58 1.36 -1.13 -11.29
C ASP A 58 0.55 -2.38 -10.97
N ARG A 59 1.19 -3.41 -10.39
CA ARG A 59 0.49 -4.62 -9.96
C ARG A 59 -0.40 -4.36 -8.75
N PHE A 60 0.03 -3.52 -7.82
CA PHE A 60 -0.80 -3.07 -6.69
C PHE A 60 -2.06 -2.35 -7.20
N MET A 61 -1.91 -1.48 -8.21
CA MET A 61 -3.03 -0.78 -8.83
C MET A 61 -4.05 -1.72 -9.48
N GLN A 62 -3.57 -2.74 -10.21
CA GLN A 62 -4.44 -3.74 -10.81
C GLN A 62 -5.23 -4.53 -9.76
N VAL A 63 -4.58 -4.90 -8.65
CA VAL A 63 -5.24 -5.61 -7.54
C VAL A 63 -6.30 -4.71 -6.89
N LEU A 64 -5.95 -3.47 -6.58
CA LEU A 64 -6.89 -2.50 -6.00
C LEU A 64 -8.13 -2.31 -6.89
N ALA A 65 -7.94 -2.14 -8.20
CA ALA A 65 -9.04 -2.02 -9.15
C ALA A 65 -9.94 -3.27 -9.15
N SER A 66 -9.35 -4.47 -9.13
CA SER A 66 -10.10 -5.72 -9.15
C SER A 66 -11.02 -5.91 -7.93
N TYR A 67 -10.65 -5.38 -6.77
CA TYR A 67 -11.50 -5.46 -5.56
C TYR A 67 -12.56 -4.36 -5.51
N GLN A 68 -12.28 -3.16 -6.03
CA GLN A 68 -13.27 -2.07 -6.12
C GLN A 68 -14.42 -2.43 -7.07
N ASP A 69 -14.12 -3.11 -8.18
CA ASP A 69 -15.14 -3.61 -9.10
C ASP A 69 -16.03 -4.69 -8.44
N GLN A 70 -15.45 -5.52 -7.57
CA GLN A 70 -16.21 -6.54 -6.84
C GLN A 70 -17.12 -5.95 -5.78
N GLU A 71 -16.68 -4.95 -5.02
CA GLU A 71 -17.55 -4.24 -4.07
C GLU A 71 -18.69 -3.48 -4.77
N ALA A 72 -18.45 -2.90 -5.94
CA ALA A 72 -19.49 -2.18 -6.69
C ALA A 72 -20.53 -3.10 -7.36
N ALA A 73 -20.19 -4.38 -7.57
CA ALA A 73 -21.07 -5.38 -8.17
C ALA A 73 -21.94 -6.15 -7.13
N MET A 74 -21.72 -5.91 -5.83
CA MET A 74 -22.50 -6.46 -4.72
C MET A 74 -23.54 -5.45 -4.19
#